data_AF-A0A1C9WVB0-F1
#
_entry.id   AF-A0A1C9WVB0-F1
#
_cell.length_a   1.000
_cell.length_b   1.000
_cell.length_c   1.000
_cell.angle_alpha   90.00
_cell.angle_beta   90.00
_cell.angle_gamma   90.00
#
_symmetry.space_group_name_H-M   'P 1'
#
loop_
_entity.id
_entity.type
_entity.pdbx_description
1 polymer ?
#
loop_
_entity_poly.entity_id
_entity_poly.type
_entity_poly.pdbx_seq_one_letter_code
_entity_poly.pdbx_strand_id
1 'polypeptide(L)'
;MSTPQAAEPVQVTATALGTWPGEDPVEAARIIRGELGSPHLPFLAELPDRGVGSDALGRTASLLVDLSVDVQPYGWRIVDRPGQDLRRARSALSTDINILADVIGAEDTPAQDIKVQLRGPLSLAAGLHLHNGERALIDHGARRDLAASLAAGAGGYLGRVAAAAPGARIVVQIDEPEIASVLAGTIPTSSGYRTLRSVPGREATEAWELVINALRAAGAVEVVVSVPEVEAPFDRILAAGADGIAVPLRALTSRQWEQLAGAVEAGKRLWAGALDVSNPAAPLPRVADVVETVWRPWRQLGLTAVTLGGLRVTPSDGLAGHSPSSATAVLTRLTQAADGLNQLALG
;
A
#
# COMPACT_ATOMS: atom_id res chain seq x y z
N MET A 1 5.76 -24.34 -26.78
CA MET A 1 7.12 -24.01 -26.30
C MET A 1 7.09 -22.55 -25.91
N SER A 2 6.82 -22.26 -24.65
CA SER A 2 6.76 -20.89 -24.14
C SER A 2 8.18 -20.40 -23.93
N THR A 3 8.58 -19.39 -24.70
CA THR A 3 9.84 -18.67 -24.53
C THR A 3 9.91 -18.16 -23.09
N PRO A 4 11.01 -18.39 -22.35
CA PRO A 4 11.16 -17.79 -21.03
C PRO A 4 11.16 -16.27 -21.21
N GLN A 5 10.17 -15.60 -20.61
CA GLN A 5 10.09 -14.15 -20.53
C GLN A 5 11.37 -13.67 -19.84
N ALA A 6 12.20 -12.92 -20.56
CA ALA A 6 13.46 -12.41 -20.04
C ALA A 6 13.19 -11.67 -18.73
N ALA A 7 13.89 -12.05 -17.66
CA ALA A 7 13.83 -11.32 -16.40
C ALA A 7 14.23 -9.88 -16.68
N GLU A 8 13.33 -8.93 -16.43
CA GLU A 8 13.61 -7.51 -16.61
C GLU A 8 14.85 -7.12 -15.80
N PRO A 9 15.71 -6.23 -16.33
CA PRO A 9 16.88 -5.77 -15.60
C PRO A 9 16.44 -5.20 -14.26
N VAL A 10 17.05 -5.72 -13.19
CA VAL A 10 16.76 -5.39 -11.81
C VAL A 10 17.27 -3.97 -11.59
N GLN A 11 16.38 -2.98 -11.71
CA GLN A 11 16.66 -1.55 -11.57
C GLN A 11 15.76 -0.92 -10.51
N VAL A 12 16.23 0.17 -9.92
CA VAL A 12 15.47 0.97 -8.97
C VAL A 12 14.29 1.60 -9.72
N THR A 13 13.10 1.49 -9.14
CA THR A 13 11.86 2.07 -9.69
C THR A 13 11.22 3.03 -8.68
N ALA A 14 10.19 3.76 -9.10
CA ALA A 14 9.45 4.68 -8.23
C ALA A 14 7.96 4.34 -8.20
N THR A 15 7.29 4.64 -7.08
CA THR A 15 5.82 4.66 -6.95
C THR A 15 5.39 5.56 -5.79
N ALA A 16 4.08 5.77 -5.60
CA ALA A 16 3.53 6.40 -4.38
C ALA A 16 2.84 5.37 -3.48
N LEU A 17 2.29 5.77 -2.32
CA LEU A 17 1.59 4.83 -1.42
C LEU A 17 0.11 4.63 -1.75
N GLY A 18 -0.51 5.49 -2.57
CA GLY A 18 -1.85 5.24 -3.13
C GLY A 18 -2.85 6.38 -2.93
N THR A 19 -2.86 7.01 -1.76
CA THR A 19 -3.75 8.16 -1.52
C THR A 19 -3.25 9.39 -2.28
N TRP A 20 -4.19 10.10 -2.91
CA TRP A 20 -3.93 11.18 -3.85
C TRP A 20 -4.86 12.37 -3.54
N PRO A 21 -4.40 13.62 -3.74
CA PRO A 21 -5.22 14.78 -3.44
C PRO A 21 -6.25 15.09 -4.53
N GLY A 22 -7.34 15.76 -4.13
CA GLY A 22 -8.36 16.23 -5.04
C GLY A 22 -9.47 15.21 -5.31
N GLU A 23 -10.40 15.58 -6.19
CA GLU A 23 -11.67 14.86 -6.38
C GLU A 23 -11.85 14.28 -7.79
N ASP A 24 -10.96 14.60 -8.75
CA ASP A 24 -11.06 14.15 -10.14
C ASP A 24 -10.23 12.88 -10.40
N PRO A 25 -10.87 11.69 -10.50
CA PRO A 25 -10.18 10.44 -10.84
C PRO A 25 -9.56 10.41 -12.23
N VAL A 26 -10.08 11.17 -13.20
CA VAL A 26 -9.52 11.21 -14.56
C VAL A 26 -8.20 11.96 -14.55
N GLU A 27 -8.17 13.13 -13.91
CA GLU A 27 -6.96 13.93 -13.77
C GLU A 27 -5.89 13.17 -12.98
N ALA A 28 -6.27 12.56 -11.85
CA ALA A 28 -5.36 11.76 -11.03
C ALA A 28 -4.73 10.60 -11.84
N ALA A 29 -5.55 9.82 -12.57
CA ALA A 29 -5.06 8.71 -13.37
C ALA A 29 -4.10 9.17 -14.49
N ARG A 30 -4.41 10.28 -15.17
CA ARG A 30 -3.53 10.86 -16.21
C ARG A 30 -2.19 11.32 -15.65
N ILE A 31 -2.20 12.03 -14.51
CA ILE A 31 -0.96 12.50 -13.88
C ILE A 31 -0.12 11.31 -13.43
N ILE A 32 -0.71 10.36 -12.70
CA ILE A 32 0.01 9.20 -12.16
C ILE A 32 0.65 8.39 -13.28
N ARG A 33 -0.07 8.12 -14.37
CA ARG A 33 0.46 7.33 -15.49
C ARG A 33 1.43 8.11 -16.37
N GLY A 34 1.26 9.43 -16.49
CA GLY A 34 2.20 10.31 -17.17
C GLY A 34 3.55 10.43 -16.46
N GLU A 35 3.55 10.49 -15.11
CA GLU A 35 4.77 10.59 -14.31
C GLU A 35 5.40 9.20 -14.02
N LEU A 36 4.59 8.17 -13.82
CA LEU A 36 5.03 6.80 -13.50
C LEU A 36 4.85 5.85 -14.69
N GLY A 37 5.36 6.22 -15.86
CA GLY A 37 5.47 5.32 -17.00
C GLY A 37 6.51 4.20 -16.77
N SER A 38 6.60 3.24 -17.70
CA SER A 38 7.62 2.18 -17.64
C SER A 38 9.03 2.80 -17.58
N PRO A 39 9.91 2.39 -16.64
CA PRO A 39 9.85 1.19 -15.80
C PRO A 39 9.25 1.38 -14.40
N HIS A 40 8.69 2.56 -14.09
CA HIS A 40 8.07 2.84 -12.81
C HIS A 40 6.70 2.18 -12.67
N LEU A 41 6.15 2.21 -11.45
CA LEU A 41 4.94 1.48 -11.11
C LEU A 41 3.77 2.46 -10.89
N PRO A 42 2.91 2.68 -11.92
CA PRO A 42 1.71 3.48 -11.76
C PRO A 42 0.69 2.74 -10.89
N PHE A 43 -0.24 3.48 -10.29
CA PHE A 43 -1.17 2.93 -9.32
C PHE A 43 -2.59 3.45 -9.47
N LEU A 44 -3.56 2.70 -8.99
CA LEU A 44 -4.95 3.13 -8.89
C LEU A 44 -5.10 4.08 -7.69
N ALA A 45 -5.34 5.36 -7.95
CA ALA A 45 -5.41 6.38 -6.91
C ALA A 45 -6.60 6.17 -5.95
N GLU A 46 -6.40 6.48 -4.67
CA GLU A 46 -7.45 6.66 -3.68
C GLU A 46 -7.67 8.15 -3.44
N LEU A 47 -8.89 8.63 -3.63
CA LEU A 47 -9.26 10.05 -3.57
C LEU A 47 -10.19 10.30 -2.37
N PRO A 48 -9.66 10.40 -1.14
CA PRO A 48 -10.48 10.56 0.06
C PRO A 48 -11.32 11.86 0.06
N ASP A 49 -10.89 12.91 -0.64
CA ASP A 49 -11.60 14.20 -0.71
C ASP A 49 -12.99 14.09 -1.36
N ARG A 50 -13.23 13.03 -2.14
CA ARG A 50 -14.57 12.71 -2.70
C ARG A 50 -15.58 12.27 -1.65
N GLY A 51 -15.13 12.13 -0.40
CA GLY A 51 -15.95 11.83 0.76
C GLY A 51 -16.14 10.33 1.00
N VAL A 52 -17.15 10.04 1.83
CA VAL A 52 -17.42 8.72 2.40
C VAL A 52 -17.41 7.61 1.35
N GLY A 53 -16.54 6.62 1.57
CA GLY A 53 -16.43 5.42 0.73
C GLY A 53 -15.29 5.50 -0.29
N SER A 54 -14.71 6.69 -0.46
CA SER A 54 -13.49 6.90 -1.28
C SER A 54 -12.22 6.88 -0.44
N ASP A 55 -12.34 6.89 0.89
CA ASP A 55 -11.25 6.67 1.84
C ASP A 55 -10.78 5.20 1.84
N ALA A 56 -9.51 4.96 2.19
CA ALA A 56 -8.88 3.64 2.17
C ALA A 56 -9.65 2.58 2.98
N LEU A 57 -10.21 2.97 4.13
CA LEU A 57 -10.94 2.06 5.02
C LEU A 57 -12.29 1.67 4.40
N GLY A 58 -13.09 2.65 3.98
CA GLY A 58 -14.38 2.43 3.33
C GLY A 58 -14.26 1.68 2.00
N ARG A 59 -13.26 2.04 1.19
CA ARG A 59 -12.95 1.37 -0.07
C ARG A 59 -12.64 -0.11 0.15
N THR A 60 -11.76 -0.42 1.10
CA THR A 60 -11.40 -1.81 1.42
C THR A 60 -12.58 -2.56 2.04
N ALA A 61 -13.32 -1.94 2.97
CA ALA A 61 -14.50 -2.53 3.59
C ALA A 61 -15.60 -2.87 2.55
N SER A 62 -15.65 -2.13 1.44
CA SER A 62 -16.59 -2.40 0.35
C SER A 62 -16.33 -3.71 -0.41
N LEU A 63 -15.10 -4.24 -0.31
CA LEU A 63 -14.66 -5.50 -0.90
C LEU A 63 -15.06 -6.73 -0.08
N LEU A 64 -15.41 -6.54 1.19
CA LEU A 64 -15.76 -7.63 2.09
C LEU A 64 -16.95 -8.44 1.56
N VAL A 65 -16.82 -9.77 1.65
CA VAL A 65 -17.84 -10.75 1.29
C VAL A 65 -18.58 -11.17 2.56
N ASP A 66 -19.91 -11.24 2.50
CA ASP A 66 -20.79 -11.60 3.62
C ASP A 66 -20.73 -10.69 4.87
N LEU A 67 -19.91 -9.63 4.85
CA LEU A 67 -19.90 -8.56 5.85
C LEU A 67 -20.32 -7.26 5.18
N SER A 68 -21.35 -6.61 5.74
CA SER A 68 -21.78 -5.29 5.28
C SER A 68 -21.26 -4.20 6.22
N VAL A 69 -21.11 -2.97 5.73
CA VAL A 69 -20.70 -1.82 6.53
C VAL A 69 -21.58 -0.60 6.30
N ASP A 70 -21.71 0.23 7.32
CA ASP A 70 -22.32 1.57 7.26
C ASP A 70 -21.40 2.62 7.92
N VAL A 71 -21.68 3.90 7.65
CA VAL A 71 -20.96 5.00 8.30
C VAL A 71 -21.77 5.53 9.48
N GLN A 72 -21.11 5.61 10.62
CA GLN A 72 -21.60 6.21 11.85
C GLN A 72 -20.74 7.44 12.20
N PRO A 73 -21.19 8.32 13.12
CA PRO A 73 -20.40 9.48 13.53
C PRO A 73 -19.00 9.17 14.06
N TYR A 74 -18.80 7.96 14.58
CA TYR A 74 -17.51 7.46 15.08
C TYR A 74 -16.71 6.64 14.05
N GLY A 75 -17.22 6.49 12.82
CA GLY A 75 -16.54 5.81 11.72
C GLY A 75 -17.34 4.65 11.13
N TRP A 76 -16.64 3.82 10.34
CA TRP A 76 -17.23 2.65 9.69
C TRP A 76 -17.57 1.56 10.70
N ARG A 77 -18.74 0.94 10.54
CA ARG A 77 -19.26 -0.11 11.41
C ARG A 77 -19.77 -1.29 10.60
N ILE A 78 -19.52 -2.51 11.09
CA ILE A 78 -20.05 -3.75 10.55
C ILE A 78 -21.54 -3.86 10.88
N VAL A 79 -22.35 -4.13 9.85
CA VAL A 79 -23.80 -4.27 9.94
C VAL A 79 -24.31 -5.55 9.27
N ASP A 80 -25.48 -6.03 9.69
CA ASP A 80 -26.08 -7.26 9.16
C ASP A 80 -26.53 -7.15 7.69
N ARG A 81 -26.82 -5.94 7.20
CA ARG A 81 -27.40 -5.73 5.86
C ARG A 81 -26.74 -4.58 5.11
N PRO A 82 -26.60 -4.69 3.78
CA PRO A 82 -25.96 -3.67 2.96
C PRO A 82 -26.80 -2.38 2.91
N GLY A 83 -26.21 -1.28 3.38
CA GLY A 83 -26.80 0.06 3.39
C GLY A 83 -26.49 0.89 2.14
N GLN A 84 -26.84 2.18 2.20
CA GLN A 84 -26.51 3.15 1.16
C GLN A 84 -25.01 3.44 1.09
N ASP A 85 -24.33 3.50 2.24
CA ASP A 85 -22.90 3.82 2.31
C ASP A 85 -22.04 2.77 1.62
N LEU A 86 -22.33 1.48 1.86
CA LEU A 86 -21.67 0.38 1.15
C LEU A 86 -21.90 0.45 -0.36
N ARG A 87 -23.12 0.77 -0.81
CA ARG A 87 -23.40 0.95 -2.24
C ARG A 87 -22.62 2.14 -2.82
N ARG A 88 -22.50 3.23 -2.07
CA ARG A 88 -21.72 4.41 -2.47
C ARG A 88 -20.24 4.07 -2.62
N ALA A 89 -19.64 3.38 -1.65
CA ALA A 89 -18.24 2.94 -1.70
C ALA A 89 -17.97 2.01 -2.90
N ARG A 90 -18.85 1.02 -3.12
CA ARG A 90 -18.75 0.12 -4.30
C ARG A 90 -18.89 0.87 -5.62
N SER A 91 -19.79 1.84 -5.69
CA SER A 91 -19.98 2.69 -6.87
C SER A 91 -18.75 3.53 -7.14
N ALA A 92 -18.20 4.21 -6.12
CA ALA A 92 -16.98 5.02 -6.24
C ALA A 92 -15.80 4.18 -6.75
N LEU A 93 -15.54 3.02 -6.14
CA LEU A 93 -14.51 2.10 -6.60
C LEU A 93 -14.74 1.60 -8.04
N SER A 94 -15.99 1.36 -8.43
CA SER A 94 -16.31 0.93 -9.80
C SER A 94 -16.04 2.03 -10.81
N THR A 95 -16.41 3.27 -10.48
CA THR A 95 -16.08 4.46 -11.27
C THR A 95 -14.57 4.60 -11.45
N ASP A 96 -13.78 4.42 -10.39
CA ASP A 96 -12.31 4.56 -10.46
C ASP A 96 -11.69 3.52 -11.40
N ILE A 97 -12.14 2.27 -11.33
CA ILE A 97 -11.66 1.20 -12.21
C ILE A 97 -12.08 1.44 -13.66
N ASN A 98 -13.28 1.93 -13.91
CA ASN A 98 -13.74 2.24 -15.27
C ASN A 98 -12.93 3.40 -15.87
N ILE A 99 -12.68 4.46 -15.09
CA ILE A 99 -11.87 5.60 -15.52
C ILE A 99 -10.43 5.17 -15.80
N LEU A 100 -9.88 4.31 -14.94
CA LEU A 100 -8.58 3.70 -15.19
C LEU A 100 -8.55 2.95 -16.53
N ALA A 101 -9.60 2.17 -16.85
CA ALA A 101 -9.71 1.46 -18.13
C ALA A 101 -9.75 2.43 -19.32
N ASP A 102 -10.53 3.51 -19.21
CA ASP A 102 -10.63 4.54 -20.25
C ASP A 102 -9.28 5.23 -20.49
N VAL A 103 -8.53 5.54 -19.42
CA VAL A 103 -7.20 6.16 -19.53
C VAL A 103 -6.20 5.18 -20.15
N ILE A 104 -6.16 3.92 -19.70
CA ILE A 104 -5.28 2.89 -20.27
C ILE A 104 -5.60 2.66 -21.76
N GLY A 105 -6.88 2.61 -22.13
CA GLY A 105 -7.30 2.43 -23.51
C GLY A 105 -6.94 3.58 -24.44
N ALA A 106 -6.64 4.76 -23.90
CA ALA A 106 -6.20 5.93 -24.65
C ALA A 106 -4.67 6.06 -24.75
N GLU A 107 -3.90 5.20 -24.07
CA GLU A 107 -2.43 5.21 -24.09
C GLU A 107 -1.86 4.41 -25.26
N ASP A 108 -0.91 4.99 -25.98
CA ASP A 108 -0.19 4.30 -27.06
C ASP A 108 0.72 3.18 -26.53
N THR A 109 1.28 3.36 -25.34
CA THR A 109 2.18 2.38 -24.70
C THR A 109 1.86 2.28 -23.20
N PRO A 110 0.86 1.45 -22.84
CA PRO A 110 0.49 1.25 -21.45
C PRO A 110 1.66 0.66 -20.64
N ALA A 111 1.77 1.09 -19.38
CA ALA A 111 2.69 0.46 -18.43
C ALA A 111 2.37 -1.04 -18.26
N GLN A 112 3.41 -1.86 -18.18
CA GLN A 112 3.29 -3.32 -18.04
C GLN A 112 2.75 -3.75 -16.66
N ASP A 113 2.93 -2.88 -15.67
CA ASP A 113 2.54 -3.16 -14.29
C ASP A 113 1.56 -2.12 -13.80
N ILE A 114 0.67 -2.56 -12.92
CA ILE A 114 -0.21 -1.67 -12.19
C ILE A 114 -0.28 -2.06 -10.73
N LYS A 115 -0.16 -1.05 -9.87
CA LYS A 115 -0.31 -1.23 -8.44
C LYS A 115 -1.73 -0.91 -7.99
N VAL A 116 -2.24 -1.75 -7.10
CA VAL A 116 -3.41 -1.44 -6.28
C VAL A 116 -3.08 -1.61 -4.81
N GLN A 117 -3.84 -0.93 -3.96
CA GLN A 117 -3.67 -0.98 -2.52
C GLN A 117 -4.98 -1.29 -1.82
N LEU A 118 -4.87 -1.84 -0.62
CA LEU A 118 -5.97 -2.20 0.25
C LEU A 118 -5.54 -2.17 1.70
N ARG A 119 -6.47 -1.86 2.60
CA ARG A 119 -6.20 -1.91 4.03
C ARG A 119 -6.00 -3.35 4.48
N GLY A 120 -4.93 -3.60 5.23
CA GLY A 120 -4.63 -4.92 5.76
C GLY A 120 -5.63 -5.37 6.82
N PRO A 121 -5.71 -6.69 7.08
CA PRO A 121 -6.73 -7.27 7.93
C PRO A 121 -6.71 -6.73 9.37
N LEU A 122 -5.54 -6.40 9.92
CA LEU A 122 -5.44 -5.94 11.31
C LEU A 122 -5.81 -4.47 11.45
N SER A 123 -5.31 -3.64 10.55
CA SER A 123 -5.68 -2.23 10.44
C SER A 123 -7.15 -2.04 10.06
N LEU A 124 -7.70 -2.92 9.23
CA LEU A 124 -9.14 -2.97 8.95
C LEU A 124 -9.94 -3.30 10.23
N ALA A 125 -9.51 -4.29 11.01
CA ALA A 125 -10.14 -4.61 12.30
C ALA A 125 -10.01 -3.48 13.34
N ALA A 126 -8.90 -2.74 13.33
CA ALA A 126 -8.69 -1.56 14.17
C ALA A 126 -9.55 -0.36 13.71
N GLY A 127 -9.82 -0.24 12.40
CA GLY A 127 -10.61 0.83 11.82
C GLY A 127 -12.13 0.61 11.90
N LEU A 128 -12.60 -0.63 11.78
CA LEU A 128 -14.02 -0.98 11.79
C LEU A 128 -14.58 -1.15 13.20
N HIS A 129 -15.82 -0.71 13.41
CA HIS A 129 -16.55 -0.90 14.66
C HIS A 129 -17.56 -2.05 14.56
N LEU A 130 -17.85 -2.67 15.70
CA LEU A 130 -18.96 -3.60 15.87
C LEU A 130 -20.25 -2.84 16.20
N HIS A 131 -21.38 -3.55 16.18
CA HIS A 131 -22.69 -3.01 16.55
C HIS A 131 -22.74 -2.37 17.95
N ASN A 132 -21.89 -2.83 18.87
CA ASN A 132 -21.79 -2.31 20.24
C ASN A 132 -20.91 -1.04 20.37
N GLY A 133 -20.33 -0.56 19.27
CA GLY A 133 -19.47 0.64 19.25
C GLY A 133 -18.01 0.41 19.60
N GLU A 134 -17.58 -0.81 19.94
CA GLU A 134 -16.16 -1.14 20.08
C GLU A 134 -15.52 -1.47 18.73
N ARG A 135 -14.19 -1.41 18.64
CA ARG A 135 -13.47 -1.84 17.44
C ARG A 135 -13.61 -3.34 17.22
N ALA A 136 -13.72 -3.79 15.98
CA ALA A 136 -13.72 -5.21 15.62
C ALA A 136 -12.45 -5.93 16.10
N LEU A 137 -11.35 -5.19 16.26
CA LEU A 137 -10.10 -5.66 16.86
C LEU A 137 -10.27 -6.30 18.24
N ILE A 138 -11.29 -5.95 19.04
CA ILE A 138 -11.47 -6.52 20.38
C ILE A 138 -11.84 -8.01 20.35
N ASP A 139 -12.47 -8.47 19.27
CA ASP A 139 -13.08 -9.78 19.14
C ASP A 139 -12.26 -10.64 18.17
N HIS A 140 -11.72 -11.76 18.68
CA HIS A 140 -10.93 -12.69 17.88
C HIS A 140 -11.73 -13.29 16.71
N GLY A 141 -13.01 -13.62 16.92
CA GLY A 141 -13.90 -14.11 15.87
C GLY A 141 -14.09 -13.06 14.78
N ALA A 142 -14.34 -11.81 15.16
CA ALA A 142 -14.47 -10.71 14.21
C ALA A 142 -13.18 -10.48 13.40
N ARG A 143 -11.99 -10.54 14.03
CA ARG A 143 -10.70 -10.44 13.32
C ARG A 143 -10.52 -11.56 12.29
N ARG A 144 -10.81 -12.81 12.68
CA ARG A 144 -10.73 -13.96 11.78
C ARG A 144 -11.70 -13.84 10.61
N ASP A 145 -12.95 -13.48 10.89
CA ASP A 145 -14.00 -13.39 9.87
C ASP A 145 -13.73 -12.21 8.92
N LEU A 146 -13.17 -11.09 9.41
CA LEU A 146 -12.70 -9.99 8.56
C LEU A 146 -11.56 -10.42 7.62
N ALA A 147 -10.55 -11.13 8.13
CA ALA A 147 -9.45 -11.61 7.30
C ALA A 147 -9.95 -12.59 6.22
N ALA A 148 -10.85 -13.52 6.58
CA ALA A 148 -11.46 -14.45 5.64
C ALA A 148 -12.33 -13.76 4.59
N SER A 149 -13.14 -12.79 5.01
CA SER A 149 -14.01 -11.99 4.15
C SER A 149 -13.20 -11.12 3.17
N LEU A 150 -12.11 -10.51 3.63
CA LEU A 150 -11.18 -9.74 2.80
C LEU A 150 -10.49 -10.64 1.77
N ALA A 151 -10.00 -11.81 2.20
CA ALA A 151 -9.39 -12.81 1.31
C ALA A 151 -10.37 -13.28 0.23
N ALA A 152 -11.64 -13.53 0.57
CA ALA A 152 -12.68 -13.88 -0.40
C ALA A 152 -12.98 -12.74 -1.39
N GLY A 153 -13.00 -11.50 -0.92
CA GLY A 153 -13.27 -10.30 -1.73
C GLY A 153 -12.14 -9.91 -2.68
N ALA A 154 -10.90 -10.25 -2.31
CA ALA A 154 -9.69 -9.90 -3.05
C ALA A 154 -9.73 -10.39 -4.52
N GLY A 155 -10.21 -11.61 -4.76
CA GLY A 155 -10.29 -12.19 -6.10
C GLY A 155 -11.19 -11.40 -7.04
N GLY A 156 -12.38 -11.00 -6.58
CA GLY A 156 -13.30 -10.18 -7.37
C GLY A 156 -12.75 -8.78 -7.66
N TYR A 157 -11.99 -8.20 -6.72
CA TYR A 157 -11.32 -6.92 -6.93
C TYR A 157 -10.23 -7.01 -7.99
N LEU A 158 -9.29 -7.96 -7.85
CA LEU A 158 -8.18 -8.08 -8.80
C LEU A 158 -8.68 -8.49 -10.20
N GLY A 159 -9.73 -9.31 -10.30
CA GLY A 159 -10.35 -9.64 -11.58
C GLY A 159 -10.91 -8.41 -12.30
N ARG A 160 -11.52 -7.46 -11.58
CA ARG A 160 -11.99 -6.19 -12.15
C ARG A 160 -10.84 -5.30 -12.61
N VAL A 161 -9.76 -5.24 -11.83
CA VAL A 161 -8.55 -4.47 -12.18
C VAL A 161 -7.88 -5.08 -13.41
N ALA A 162 -7.75 -6.41 -13.48
CA ALA A 162 -7.20 -7.12 -14.62
C ALA A 162 -8.03 -6.90 -15.90
N ALA A 163 -9.36 -6.82 -15.77
CA ALA A 163 -10.24 -6.49 -16.89
C ALA A 163 -10.08 -5.04 -17.36
N ALA A 164 -9.84 -4.10 -16.44
CA ALA A 164 -9.59 -2.70 -16.75
C ALA A 164 -8.20 -2.43 -17.33
N ALA A 165 -7.21 -3.26 -17.01
CA ALA A 165 -5.84 -3.16 -17.50
C ALA A 165 -5.39 -4.48 -18.17
N PRO A 166 -5.93 -4.84 -19.35
CA PRO A 166 -5.59 -6.10 -19.99
C PRO A 166 -4.09 -6.26 -20.25
N GLY A 167 -3.53 -7.37 -19.80
CA GLY A 167 -2.10 -7.69 -19.95
C GLY A 167 -1.18 -7.05 -18.91
N ALA A 168 -1.69 -6.15 -18.06
CA ALA A 168 -0.90 -5.58 -16.97
C ALA A 168 -0.72 -6.59 -15.83
N ARG A 169 0.51 -6.69 -15.28
CA ARG A 169 0.78 -7.46 -14.07
C ARG A 169 0.34 -6.66 -12.85
N ILE A 170 -0.40 -7.28 -11.94
CA ILE A 170 -0.95 -6.59 -10.77
C ILE A 170 0.00 -6.74 -9.57
N VAL A 171 0.47 -5.60 -9.07
CA VAL A 171 1.20 -5.49 -7.80
C VAL A 171 0.24 -5.02 -6.72
N VAL A 172 0.28 -5.64 -5.54
CA VAL A 172 -0.63 -5.32 -4.44
C VAL A 172 0.14 -4.80 -3.24
N GLN A 173 -0.30 -3.66 -2.71
CA GLN A 173 0.16 -3.11 -1.45
C GLN A 173 -0.91 -3.32 -0.37
N ILE A 174 -0.55 -3.95 0.73
CA ILE A 174 -1.40 -4.11 1.91
C ILE A 174 -0.97 -3.06 2.95
N ASP A 175 -1.85 -2.14 3.29
CA ASP A 175 -1.55 -1.06 4.24
C ASP A 175 -1.89 -1.45 5.67
N GLU A 176 -0.89 -1.41 6.55
CA GLU A 176 -1.03 -1.71 7.98
C GLU A 176 -0.52 -0.59 8.92
N PRO A 177 -1.03 0.66 8.86
CA PRO A 177 -0.61 1.77 9.71
C PRO A 177 -0.88 1.60 11.21
N GLU A 178 -1.92 0.86 11.57
CA GLU A 178 -2.25 0.64 12.98
C GLU A 178 -1.41 -0.49 13.60
N ILE A 179 -0.54 -1.17 12.85
CA ILE A 179 0.06 -2.44 13.27
C ILE A 179 0.89 -2.36 14.55
N ALA A 180 1.68 -1.30 14.70
CA ALA A 180 2.49 -1.10 15.90
C ALA A 180 1.57 -1.04 17.13
N SER A 181 0.51 -0.24 17.06
CA SER A 181 -0.47 -0.08 18.13
C SER A 181 -1.30 -1.34 18.38
N VAL A 182 -1.61 -2.10 17.34
CA VAL A 182 -2.32 -3.39 17.42
C VAL A 182 -1.48 -4.44 18.17
N LEU A 183 -0.19 -4.54 17.86
CA LEU A 183 0.72 -5.50 18.51
C LEU A 183 1.10 -5.04 19.92
N ALA A 184 1.19 -3.74 20.17
CA ALA A 184 1.48 -3.18 21.49
C ALA A 184 0.25 -3.15 22.43
N GLY A 185 -0.98 -3.25 21.89
CA GLY A 185 -2.20 -3.12 22.69
C GLY A 185 -2.45 -1.69 23.17
N THR A 186 -2.17 -0.70 22.32
CA THR A 186 -2.28 0.73 22.64
C THR A 186 -3.46 1.41 21.94
N ILE A 187 -4.24 0.68 21.13
CA ILE A 187 -5.47 1.19 20.52
C ILE A 187 -6.50 1.51 21.61
N PRO A 188 -7.02 2.73 21.72
CA PRO A 188 -8.03 3.08 22.72
C PRO A 188 -9.35 2.32 22.54
N THR A 189 -10.03 2.00 23.64
CA THR A 189 -11.44 1.53 23.63
C THR A 189 -12.38 2.67 23.24
N SER A 190 -13.64 2.35 22.90
CA SER A 190 -14.67 3.36 22.61
C SER A 190 -14.81 4.45 23.67
N SER A 191 -14.65 4.09 24.95
CA SER A 191 -14.71 5.03 26.09
C SER A 191 -13.46 5.91 26.29
N GLY A 192 -12.35 5.60 25.61
CA GLY A 192 -11.06 6.28 25.77
C GLY A 192 -10.32 6.03 27.09
N TYR A 193 -10.93 5.38 28.10
CA TYR A 193 -10.31 5.16 29.42
C TYR A 193 -9.35 3.95 29.47
N ARG A 194 -9.42 3.06 28.48
CA ARG A 194 -8.63 1.83 28.41
C ARG A 194 -8.11 1.62 26.99
N THR A 195 -7.19 0.69 26.85
CA THR A 195 -6.74 0.21 25.54
C THR A 195 -7.21 -1.23 25.30
N LEU A 196 -7.30 -1.59 24.02
CA LEU A 196 -7.56 -2.94 23.57
C LEU A 196 -6.34 -3.82 23.87
N ARG A 197 -6.58 -5.11 24.17
CA ARG A 197 -5.50 -6.07 24.39
C ARG A 197 -4.67 -6.23 23.11
N SER A 198 -3.36 -6.41 23.28
CA SER A 198 -2.45 -6.74 22.19
C SER A 198 -2.93 -7.97 21.42
N VAL A 199 -2.89 -7.90 20.09
CA VAL A 199 -3.11 -9.07 19.25
C VAL A 199 -1.86 -9.96 19.28
N PRO A 200 -1.99 -11.28 19.55
CA PRO A 200 -0.86 -12.20 19.50
C PRO A 200 -0.16 -12.13 18.13
N GLY A 201 1.16 -11.96 18.13
CA GLY A 201 1.89 -11.81 16.87
C GLY A 201 1.79 -13.00 15.91
N ARG A 202 1.43 -14.19 16.40
CA ARG A 202 1.12 -15.36 15.55
C ARG A 202 -0.19 -15.17 14.79
N GLU A 203 -1.22 -14.67 15.46
CA GLU A 203 -2.52 -14.38 14.83
C GLU A 203 -2.38 -13.30 13.74
N ALA A 204 -1.51 -12.30 13.97
CA ALA A 204 -1.17 -11.31 12.96
C ALA A 204 -0.54 -11.93 11.70
N THR A 205 0.45 -12.80 11.89
CA THR A 205 1.11 -13.52 10.78
C THR A 205 0.11 -14.39 10.02
N GLU A 206 -0.75 -15.16 10.72
CA GLU A 206 -1.76 -16.02 10.10
C GLU A 206 -2.80 -15.20 9.29
N ALA A 207 -3.21 -14.03 9.79
CA ALA A 207 -4.12 -13.14 9.07
C ALA A 207 -3.51 -12.58 7.78
N TRP A 208 -2.24 -12.16 7.81
CA TRP A 208 -1.53 -11.73 6.60
C TRP A 208 -1.34 -12.87 5.61
N GLU A 209 -0.92 -14.04 6.08
CA GLU A 209 -0.70 -15.22 5.24
C GLU A 209 -1.97 -15.57 4.46
N LEU A 210 -3.13 -15.57 5.13
CA LEU A 210 -4.43 -15.82 4.48
C LEU A 210 -4.72 -14.84 3.34
N VAL A 211 -4.55 -13.54 3.59
CA VAL A 211 -4.85 -12.49 2.60
C VAL A 211 -3.83 -12.50 1.46
N ILE A 212 -2.53 -12.66 1.76
CA ILE A 212 -1.46 -12.72 0.77
C ILE A 212 -1.66 -13.92 -0.16
N ASN A 213 -1.98 -15.09 0.39
CA ASN A 213 -2.24 -16.29 -0.40
C ASN A 213 -3.45 -16.12 -1.32
N ALA A 214 -4.52 -15.47 -0.84
CA ALA A 214 -5.69 -15.18 -1.66
C ALA A 214 -5.39 -14.19 -2.80
N LEU A 215 -4.62 -13.14 -2.54
CA LEU A 215 -4.18 -12.19 -3.57
C LEU A 215 -3.31 -12.85 -4.63
N ARG A 216 -2.39 -13.72 -4.22
CA ARG A 216 -1.54 -14.49 -5.13
C ARG A 216 -2.37 -15.46 -5.98
N ALA A 217 -3.31 -16.17 -5.38
CA ALA A 217 -4.24 -17.04 -6.09
C ALA A 217 -5.13 -16.27 -7.09
N ALA A 218 -5.40 -14.99 -6.82
CA ALA A 218 -6.11 -14.07 -7.71
C ALA A 218 -5.24 -13.44 -8.82
N GLY A 219 -3.96 -13.77 -8.89
CA GLY A 219 -3.06 -13.32 -9.96
C GLY A 219 -2.17 -12.13 -9.62
N ALA A 220 -2.05 -11.73 -8.35
CA ALA A 220 -1.04 -10.75 -7.94
C ALA A 220 0.38 -11.31 -8.16
N VAL A 221 1.23 -10.54 -8.85
CA VAL A 221 2.62 -10.94 -9.12
C VAL A 221 3.59 -10.59 -8.00
N GLU A 222 3.24 -9.57 -7.20
CA GLU A 222 4.01 -9.09 -6.06
C GLU A 222 3.04 -8.57 -5.00
N VAL A 223 3.23 -8.98 -3.74
CA VAL A 223 2.47 -8.48 -2.59
C VAL A 223 3.42 -7.88 -1.55
N VAL A 224 3.26 -6.58 -1.28
CA VAL A 224 4.08 -5.82 -0.33
C VAL A 224 3.21 -5.34 0.81
N VAL A 225 3.71 -5.41 2.05
CA VAL A 225 3.02 -4.84 3.21
C VAL A 225 3.66 -3.51 3.58
N SER A 226 2.85 -2.46 3.62
CA SER A 226 3.23 -1.11 4.02
C SER A 226 2.96 -0.90 5.49
N VAL A 227 3.96 -0.43 6.22
CA VAL A 227 3.90 -0.21 7.66
C VAL A 227 4.58 1.10 8.05
N PRO A 228 4.19 1.72 9.18
CA PRO A 228 4.92 2.84 9.74
C PRO A 228 6.32 2.40 10.17
N GLU A 229 7.21 3.36 10.33
CA GLU A 229 8.61 3.13 10.71
C GLU A 229 8.80 2.72 12.18
N VAL A 230 7.84 3.01 13.05
CA VAL A 230 7.93 2.73 14.50
C VAL A 230 7.51 1.28 14.79
N GLU A 231 8.40 0.51 15.41
CA GLU A 231 8.16 -0.88 15.86
C GLU A 231 7.61 -1.83 14.79
N ALA A 232 7.96 -1.57 13.53
CA ALA A 232 7.50 -2.36 12.39
C ALA A 232 7.87 -3.86 12.48
N PRO A 233 6.90 -4.78 12.33
CA PRO A 233 7.13 -6.23 12.52
C PRO A 233 7.62 -6.93 11.25
N PHE A 234 8.76 -6.49 10.69
CA PHE A 234 9.29 -6.96 9.40
C PHE A 234 9.40 -8.48 9.26
N ASP A 235 10.01 -9.16 10.23
CA ASP A 235 10.20 -10.62 10.17
C ASP A 235 8.87 -11.38 10.09
N ARG A 236 7.82 -10.87 10.76
CA ARG A 236 6.48 -11.48 10.75
C ARG A 236 5.77 -11.30 9.42
N ILE A 237 5.93 -10.14 8.81
CA ILE A 237 5.40 -9.83 7.48
C ILE A 237 6.04 -10.74 6.43
N LEU A 238 7.37 -10.88 6.48
CA LEU A 238 8.09 -11.75 5.55
C LEU A 238 7.77 -13.23 5.78
N ALA A 239 7.62 -13.66 7.04
CA ALA A 239 7.18 -15.00 7.40
C ALA A 239 5.77 -15.32 6.92
N ALA A 240 4.88 -14.32 6.81
CA ALA A 240 3.54 -14.47 6.23
C ALA A 240 3.55 -14.63 4.70
N GLY A 241 4.72 -14.58 4.05
CA GLY A 241 4.85 -14.80 2.61
C GLY A 241 4.83 -13.52 1.76
N ALA A 242 4.95 -12.34 2.37
CA ALA A 242 5.10 -11.09 1.63
C ALA A 242 6.36 -11.11 0.74
N ASP A 243 6.27 -10.50 -0.43
CA ASP A 243 7.39 -10.36 -1.37
C ASP A 243 8.30 -9.19 -1.00
N GLY A 244 7.78 -8.24 -0.20
CA GLY A 244 8.55 -7.10 0.30
C GLY A 244 7.84 -6.29 1.37
N ILE A 245 8.52 -5.24 1.81
CA ILE A 245 8.04 -4.30 2.83
C ILE A 245 8.10 -2.89 2.28
N ALA A 246 7.06 -2.09 2.52
CA ALA A 246 7.10 -0.65 2.34
C ALA A 246 7.19 0.05 3.69
N VAL A 247 8.18 0.93 3.86
CA VAL A 247 8.41 1.61 5.13
C VAL A 247 9.13 2.96 4.94
N PRO A 248 8.76 4.01 5.69
CA PRO A 248 9.49 5.28 5.70
C PRO A 248 10.90 5.13 6.27
N LEU A 249 11.90 5.77 5.66
CA LEU A 249 13.30 5.65 6.10
C LEU A 249 13.68 6.56 7.28
N ARG A 250 12.88 7.61 7.55
CA ARG A 250 13.23 8.73 8.43
C ARG A 250 13.51 8.38 9.90
N ALA A 251 12.94 7.29 10.43
CA ALA A 251 13.10 6.93 11.84
C ALA A 251 13.42 5.44 12.06
N LEU A 252 14.04 4.79 11.06
CA LEU A 252 14.47 3.41 11.22
C LEU A 252 15.69 3.30 12.13
N THR A 253 15.59 2.41 13.12
CA THR A 253 16.70 2.03 14.00
C THR A 253 17.75 1.19 13.27
N SER A 254 18.97 1.10 13.81
CA SER A 254 20.02 0.22 13.25
C SER A 254 19.57 -1.23 13.13
N ARG A 255 18.82 -1.73 14.13
CA ARG A 255 18.25 -3.09 14.12
C ARG A 255 17.26 -3.29 12.97
N GLN A 256 16.42 -2.29 12.71
CA GLN A 256 15.46 -2.34 11.59
C GLN A 256 16.17 -2.32 10.25
N TRP A 257 17.22 -1.52 10.12
CA TRP A 257 18.09 -1.51 8.94
C TRP A 257 18.76 -2.87 8.69
N GLU A 258 19.29 -3.52 9.72
CA GLU A 258 19.85 -4.88 9.62
C GLU A 258 18.81 -5.91 9.17
N GLN A 259 17.58 -5.85 9.69
CA GLN A 259 16.48 -6.71 9.25
C GLN A 259 16.14 -6.50 7.76
N LEU A 260 16.07 -5.24 7.32
CA LEU A 260 15.81 -4.92 5.91
C LEU A 260 16.96 -5.35 5.00
N ALA A 261 18.21 -5.21 5.44
CA ALA A 261 19.37 -5.69 4.70
C ALA A 261 19.30 -7.22 4.48
N GLY A 262 19.05 -7.98 5.55
CA GLY A 262 18.87 -9.43 5.43
C GLY A 262 17.70 -9.83 4.53
N ALA A 263 16.60 -9.05 4.54
CA ALA A 263 15.48 -9.28 3.64
C ALA A 263 15.86 -9.06 2.16
N VAL A 264 16.58 -7.97 1.86
CA VAL A 264 17.06 -7.66 0.51
C VAL A 264 18.03 -8.72 0.00
N GLU A 265 18.96 -9.18 0.85
CA GLU A 265 19.88 -10.28 0.52
C GLU A 265 19.15 -11.60 0.26
N ALA A 266 18.04 -11.85 0.96
CA ALA A 266 17.13 -12.96 0.71
C ALA A 266 16.25 -12.77 -0.54
N GLY A 267 16.46 -11.71 -1.32
CA GLY A 267 15.75 -11.42 -2.57
C GLY A 267 14.37 -10.77 -2.37
N LYS A 268 14.06 -10.26 -1.17
CA LYS A 268 12.82 -9.52 -0.90
C LYS A 268 12.92 -8.09 -1.42
N ARG A 269 11.76 -7.52 -1.77
CA ARG A 269 11.65 -6.13 -2.21
C ARG A 269 11.62 -5.18 -1.03
N LEU A 270 12.24 -4.02 -1.20
CA LEU A 270 12.13 -2.92 -0.25
C LEU A 270 11.53 -1.70 -0.97
N TRP A 271 10.41 -1.22 -0.48
CA TRP A 271 9.84 0.05 -0.90
C TRP A 271 10.24 1.11 0.13
N ALA A 272 11.24 1.90 -0.22
CA ALA A 272 11.87 2.86 0.66
C ALA A 272 11.15 4.21 0.57
N GLY A 273 10.48 4.60 1.65
CA GLY A 273 9.94 5.94 1.85
C GLY A 273 11.06 6.95 2.06
N ALA A 274 11.78 7.27 0.98
CA ALA A 274 13.01 8.05 0.98
C ALA A 274 12.77 9.56 0.88
N LEU A 275 11.61 9.96 0.35
CA LEU A 275 11.23 11.36 0.23
C LEU A 275 10.22 11.71 1.32
N ASP A 276 10.60 12.55 2.28
CA ASP A 276 9.67 12.96 3.32
C ASP A 276 8.61 13.94 2.80
N VAL A 277 7.35 13.58 2.96
CA VAL A 277 6.18 14.36 2.52
C VAL A 277 5.26 14.77 3.68
N SER A 278 5.70 14.56 4.92
CA SER A 278 4.92 14.85 6.14
C SER A 278 4.44 16.30 6.24
N ASN A 279 5.15 17.26 5.63
CA ASN A 279 4.77 18.65 5.53
C ASN A 279 4.57 19.05 4.06
N PRO A 280 3.31 19.15 3.58
CA PRO A 280 3.01 19.51 2.19
C PRO A 280 3.52 20.89 1.75
N ALA A 281 3.77 21.80 2.70
CA ALA A 281 4.27 23.14 2.42
C ALA A 281 5.80 23.22 2.39
N ALA A 282 6.51 22.17 2.79
CA ALA A 282 7.96 22.14 2.78
C ALA A 282 8.50 22.04 1.34
N PRO A 283 9.63 22.69 1.03
CA PRO A 283 10.28 22.55 -0.27
C PRO A 283 10.84 21.12 -0.43
N LEU A 284 10.70 20.54 -1.62
CA LEU A 284 11.21 19.20 -1.90
C LEU A 284 12.74 19.15 -1.86
N PRO A 285 13.36 18.23 -1.09
CA PRO A 285 14.81 18.08 -0.96
C PRO A 285 15.43 17.68 -2.30
N ARG A 286 16.64 18.18 -2.61
CA ARG A 286 17.29 17.95 -3.91
C ARG A 286 17.46 16.45 -4.17
N VAL A 287 17.48 16.06 -5.44
CA VAL A 287 17.63 14.65 -5.86
C VAL A 287 18.83 13.97 -5.16
N ALA A 288 19.98 14.64 -5.12
CA ALA A 288 21.18 14.12 -4.47
C ALA A 288 20.98 13.84 -2.97
N ASP A 289 20.18 14.66 -2.27
CA ASP A 289 19.91 14.48 -0.84
C ASP A 289 18.99 13.25 -0.62
N VAL A 290 18.03 13.02 -1.52
CA VAL A 290 17.17 11.81 -1.50
C VAL A 290 17.98 10.55 -1.81
N VAL A 291 18.85 10.60 -2.82
CA VAL A 291 19.74 9.48 -3.19
C VAL A 291 20.65 9.12 -2.01
N GLU A 292 21.27 10.10 -1.35
CA GLU A 292 22.13 9.89 -0.19
C GLU A 292 21.37 9.32 1.02
N THR A 293 20.10 9.69 1.20
CA THR A 293 19.21 9.14 2.26
C THR A 293 19.05 7.63 2.15
N VAL A 294 19.04 7.09 0.92
CA VAL A 294 19.01 5.64 0.66
C VAL A 294 20.43 5.06 0.68
N TRP A 295 21.35 5.68 -0.05
CA TRP A 295 22.65 5.10 -0.36
C TRP A 295 23.60 5.02 0.85
N ARG A 296 23.55 5.99 1.75
CA ARG A 296 24.43 6.00 2.93
C ARG A 296 24.17 4.79 3.84
N PRO A 297 22.93 4.55 4.33
CA PRO A 297 22.63 3.34 5.10
C PRO A 297 22.96 2.06 4.32
N TRP A 298 22.66 2.03 3.02
CA TRP A 298 22.93 0.88 2.15
C TRP A 298 24.40 0.44 2.21
N ARG A 299 25.32 1.38 2.00
CA ARG A 299 26.77 1.11 2.10
C ARG A 299 27.23 0.78 3.51
N GLN A 300 26.67 1.44 4.53
CA GLN A 300 27.05 1.21 5.92
C GLN A 300 26.73 -0.22 6.37
N LEU A 301 25.66 -0.80 5.84
CA LEU A 301 25.27 -2.19 6.06
C LEU A 301 26.04 -3.19 5.18
N GLY A 302 26.93 -2.71 4.31
CA GLY A 302 27.71 -3.56 3.41
C GLY A 302 26.95 -4.07 2.18
N LEU A 303 25.74 -3.58 1.92
CA LEU A 303 24.97 -3.95 0.73
C LEU A 303 25.64 -3.38 -0.53
N THR A 304 25.68 -4.21 -1.57
CA THR A 304 26.31 -3.82 -2.84
C THR A 304 25.40 -2.92 -3.68
N ALA A 305 25.95 -2.21 -4.66
CA ALA A 305 25.16 -1.39 -5.57
C ALA A 305 24.20 -2.23 -6.43
N VAL A 306 24.53 -3.50 -6.71
CA VAL A 306 23.69 -4.42 -7.50
C VAL A 306 22.38 -4.75 -6.77
N THR A 307 22.39 -4.83 -5.44
CA THR A 307 21.18 -5.13 -4.67
C THR A 307 20.18 -3.96 -4.68
N LEU A 308 20.58 -2.76 -5.13
CA LEU A 308 19.67 -1.63 -5.29
C LEU A 308 18.53 -1.92 -6.25
N GLY A 309 18.69 -2.78 -7.25
CA GLY A 309 17.57 -3.07 -8.15
C GLY A 309 16.40 -3.82 -7.47
N GLY A 310 16.58 -4.29 -6.22
CA GLY A 310 15.49 -4.76 -5.35
C GLY A 310 14.62 -3.63 -4.76
N LEU A 311 15.04 -2.38 -4.93
CA LEU A 311 14.48 -1.20 -4.29
C LEU A 311 13.43 -0.51 -5.17
N ARG A 312 12.36 -0.05 -4.53
CA ARG A 312 11.42 0.92 -5.09
C ARG A 312 11.38 2.16 -4.21
N VAL A 313 11.57 3.35 -4.77
CA VAL A 313 11.52 4.60 -4.01
C VAL A 313 10.06 5.05 -3.91
N THR A 314 9.64 5.42 -2.70
CA THR A 314 8.31 5.92 -2.39
C THR A 314 8.39 7.22 -1.61
N PRO A 315 7.30 8.02 -1.54
CA PRO A 315 7.16 9.01 -0.50
C PRO A 315 7.07 8.33 0.88
N SER A 316 7.29 9.10 1.93
CA SER A 316 7.23 8.64 3.31
C SER A 316 5.80 8.49 3.87
N ASP A 317 4.80 9.00 3.16
CA ASP A 317 3.38 8.86 3.46
C ASP A 317 2.55 9.04 2.17
N GLY A 318 1.24 8.87 2.26
CA GLY A 318 0.29 9.17 1.21
C GLY A 318 0.18 10.67 0.89
N LEU A 319 -0.36 11.00 -0.29
CA LEU A 319 -0.33 12.38 -0.82
C LEU A 319 -1.65 13.13 -0.70
N ALA A 320 -2.68 12.57 -0.06
CA ALA A 320 -4.00 13.19 0.07
C ALA A 320 -3.98 14.63 0.64
N GLY A 321 -3.04 14.96 1.53
CA GLY A 321 -2.92 16.31 2.10
C GLY A 321 -2.22 17.35 1.22
N HIS A 322 -1.76 16.97 0.02
CA HIS A 322 -1.05 17.87 -0.91
C HIS A 322 -2.00 18.59 -1.86
N SER A 323 -1.49 19.54 -2.64
CA SER A 323 -2.17 19.95 -3.88
C SER A 323 -1.83 18.95 -5.01
N PRO A 324 -2.67 18.81 -6.05
CA PRO A 324 -2.34 18.00 -7.22
C PRO A 324 -0.97 18.36 -7.83
N SER A 325 -0.65 19.65 -7.94
CA SER A 325 0.65 20.12 -8.43
C SER A 325 1.84 19.72 -7.54
N SER A 326 1.66 19.75 -6.21
CA SER A 326 2.69 19.31 -5.26
C SER A 326 2.88 17.80 -5.33
N ALA A 327 1.79 17.04 -5.45
CA ALA A 327 1.84 15.59 -5.63
C ALA A 327 2.52 15.19 -6.95
N THR A 328 2.26 15.89 -8.06
CA THR A 328 3.00 15.70 -9.32
C THR A 328 4.49 15.94 -9.12
N ALA A 329 4.88 17.05 -8.48
CA ALA A 329 6.29 17.36 -8.25
C ALA A 329 7.00 16.32 -7.36
N VAL A 330 6.27 15.71 -6.41
CA VAL A 330 6.75 14.57 -5.62
C VAL A 330 7.03 13.37 -6.51
N LEU A 331 6.10 12.98 -7.40
CA LEU A 331 6.31 11.88 -8.34
C LEU A 331 7.54 12.12 -9.23
N THR A 332 7.64 13.30 -9.84
CA THR A 332 8.81 13.68 -10.65
C THR A 332 10.11 13.62 -9.85
N ARG A 333 10.10 14.01 -8.57
CA ARG A 333 11.29 13.93 -7.70
C ARG A 333 11.68 12.48 -7.40
N LEU A 334 10.71 11.59 -7.26
CA LEU A 334 10.95 10.16 -7.00
C LEU A 334 11.53 9.45 -8.23
N THR A 335 11.04 9.74 -9.43
CA THR A 335 11.60 9.18 -10.67
C THR A 335 13.05 9.64 -10.88
N GLN A 336 13.32 10.93 -10.67
CA GLN A 336 14.69 11.47 -10.69
C GLN A 336 15.61 10.82 -9.64
N ALA A 337 15.10 10.53 -8.43
CA ALA A 337 15.87 9.85 -7.40
C ALA A 337 16.15 8.38 -7.74
N ALA A 338 15.18 7.68 -8.35
CA ALA A 338 15.38 6.33 -8.86
C ALA A 338 16.47 6.30 -9.95
N ASP A 339 16.46 7.25 -10.89
CA ASP A 339 17.50 7.38 -11.91
C ASP A 339 18.88 7.65 -11.30
N GLY A 340 18.95 8.53 -10.30
CA GLY A 340 20.19 8.81 -9.57
C GLY A 340 20.75 7.57 -8.84
N LEU A 341 19.90 6.72 -8.27
CA LEU A 341 20.32 5.46 -7.66
C LEU A 341 20.74 4.42 -8.71
N ASN A 342 20.06 4.37 -9.86
CA ASN A 342 20.44 3.49 -10.97
C ASN A 342 21.82 3.86 -11.53
N GLN A 343 22.17 5.14 -11.60
CA GLN A 343 23.51 5.59 -11.99
C GLN A 343 24.60 5.08 -11.03
N LEU A 344 24.31 5.00 -9.72
CA LEU A 344 25.23 4.42 -8.73
C LEU A 344 25.34 2.89 -8.84
N ALA A 345 24.29 2.21 -9.32
CA ALA A 345 24.32 0.77 -9.54
C ALA A 345 25.14 0.36 -10.78
N LEU A 346 25.24 1.26 -11.76
CA LEU A 346 25.94 1.04 -13.03
C LEU A 346 27.40 1.53 -13.02
N GLY A 347 27.77 2.43 -12.10
CA GLY A 347 29.10 3.03 -11.98
C GLY A 347 29.98 2.35 -10.94
#